data_AF-A0AAV8Z058-F1
#
_entry.id   AF-A0AAV8Z058-F1
#
_cell.length_a   1.000
_cell.length_b   1.000
_cell.length_c   1.000
_cell.angle_alpha   90.00
_cell.angle_beta   90.00
_cell.angle_gamma   90.00
#
_symmetry.space_group_name_H-M   'P 1'
#
loop_
_entity.id
_entity.type
_entity.pdbx_description
1 polymer ?
#
loop_
_entity_poly.entity_id
_entity_poly.type
_entity_poly.pdbx_seq_one_letter_code
_entity_poly.pdbx_strand_id
1 'polypeptide(L)' 'IKAVYTCGLCEVIVDEIMDHPCIEGYGHIYIDNNHYFYPVLDDGKTIIRRSQLDDHMEGVV' A
#
# COMPACT_ATOMS: atom_id res chain seq x y z
N ILE A 1 -22.42 9.06 -3.92
CA ILE A 1 -21.66 8.09 -3.09
C ILE A 1 -20.19 8.39 -3.33
N LYS A 2 -19.42 8.78 -2.30
CA LYS A 2 -17.96 8.88 -2.43
C LYS A 2 -17.38 7.48 -2.29
N ALA A 3 -16.47 7.09 -3.17
CA ALA A 3 -15.69 5.87 -2.98
C ALA A 3 -14.70 6.11 -1.83
N VAL A 4 -14.51 5.11 -0.98
CA VAL A 4 -13.48 5.11 0.05
C VAL A 4 -12.52 3.97 -0.25
N TYR A 5 -11.26 4.16 0.10
CA TYR A 5 -10.20 3.20 -0.12
C TYR A 5 -9.49 2.89 1.20
N THR A 6 -8.93 1.69 1.30
CA THR A 6 -8.21 1.25 2.50
C THR A 6 -6.75 1.04 2.18
N CYS A 7 -5.84 1.57 2.98
CA CYS A 7 -4.42 1.31 2.79
C CYS A 7 -4.10 -0.14 3.15
N GLY A 8 -3.57 -0.89 2.19
CA GLY A 8 -3.12 -2.27 2.42
C GLY A 8 -1.86 -2.43 3.27
N LEU A 9 -1.21 -1.31 3.64
CA LEU A 9 -0.03 -1.30 4.49
C LEU A 9 -0.36 -0.95 5.94
N CYS A 10 -1.08 0.13 6.20
CA CYS A 10 -1.40 0.59 7.56
C CYS A 10 -2.87 0.44 7.96
N GLU A 11 -3.72 -0.09 7.08
CA GLU A 11 -5.16 -0.30 7.30
C GLU A 11 -5.98 0.98 7.54
N VAL A 12 -5.43 2.15 7.20
CA VAL A 12 -6.14 3.43 7.28
C VAL A 12 -7.10 3.57 6.10
N ILE A 13 -8.34 4.00 6.38
CA ILE A 13 -9.36 4.28 5.37
C ILE A 13 -9.25 5.76 4.98
N VAL A 14 -9.18 6.04 3.68
CA VAL A 14 -9.07 7.38 3.10
C VAL A 14 -10.04 7.60 1.96
N ASP A 15 -10.43 8.84 1.76
CA ASP A 15 -11.20 9.29 0.58
C ASP A 15 -10.30 9.65 -0.62
N GLU A 16 -9.04 10.00 -0.40
CA GLU A 16 -8.05 10.27 -1.44
C GLU A 16 -6.76 9.46 -1.20
N ILE A 17 -6.34 8.68 -2.20
CA ILE A 17 -5.16 7.82 -2.11
C ILE A 17 -3.87 8.64 -2.27
N MET A 18 -3.89 9.67 -3.11
CA MET A 18 -2.71 10.41 -3.58
C MET A 18 -1.92 11.10 -2.46
N ASP A 19 -2.59 11.49 -1.36
CA ASP A 19 -1.98 12.14 -0.20
C ASP A 19 -1.49 11.14 0.86
N HIS A 20 -1.69 9.83 0.63
CA HIS A 20 -1.43 8.84 1.66
C HIS A 20 0.08 8.58 1.81
N PRO A 21 0.66 8.72 3.02
CA PRO A 21 2.12 8.67 3.22
C PRO A 21 2.74 7.32 2.82
N CYS A 22 1.98 6.21 2.90
CA CYS A 22 2.51 4.91 2.49
C CYS A 22 2.72 4.76 0.96
N ILE A 23 2.19 5.67 0.14
CA ILE A 23 2.46 5.68 -1.31
C ILE A 23 3.36 6.84 -1.74
N GLU A 24 3.82 7.65 -0.79
CA GLU A 24 4.75 8.74 -1.09
C GLU A 24 6.06 8.17 -1.65
N GLY A 25 6.49 8.69 -2.80
CA GLY A 25 7.67 8.20 -3.52
C GLY A 25 7.42 7.02 -4.46
N TYR A 26 6.21 6.46 -4.52
CA TYR A 26 5.86 5.41 -5.48
C TYR A 26 5.19 6.00 -6.72
N GLY A 27 5.69 5.66 -7.91
CA GLY A 27 5.11 6.11 -9.18
C GLY A 27 3.82 5.39 -9.59
N HIS A 28 3.52 4.26 -8.93
CA HIS A 28 2.41 3.40 -9.29
C HIS A 28 1.70 2.87 -8.04
N ILE A 29 0.37 2.74 -8.16
CA ILE A 29 -0.50 2.13 -7.15
C ILE A 29 -1.28 0.99 -7.76
N TYR A 30 -1.49 -0.06 -6.98
CA TYR A 30 -2.37 -1.17 -7.30
C TYR A 30 -3.59 -1.10 -6.38
N ILE A 31 -4.78 -1.14 -6.96
CA ILE A 31 -6.04 -1.18 -6.20
C ILE A 31 -6.72 -2.51 -6.51
N ASP A 32 -7.09 -3.24 -5.45
CA ASP A 32 -7.78 -4.52 -5.59
C ASP A 32 -9.32 -4.34 -5.59
N ASN A 33 -10.04 -5.46 -5.78
CA ASN A 33 -11.51 -5.46 -5.85
C ASN A 33 -12.20 -5.07 -4.53
N ASN A 34 -11.50 -5.18 -3.40
CA ASN A 34 -11.98 -4.79 -2.08
C ASN A 34 -11.70 -3.32 -1.73
N HIS A 35 -11.26 -2.51 -2.69
CA HIS A 35 -10.83 -1.12 -2.52
C HIS A 35 -9.60 -0.94 -1.62
N TYR A 36 -8.77 -1.98 -1.46
CA TYR A 36 -7.47 -1.80 -0.83
C TYR A 36 -6.47 -1.32 -1.88
N PHE A 37 -5.69 -0.30 -1.51
CA PHE A 37 -4.61 0.20 -2.33
C PHE A 37 -3.25 -0.17 -1.74
N TYR A 38 -2.30 -0.41 -2.64
CA TYR A 38 -0.96 -0.84 -2.34
C TYR A 38 0.03 -0.09 -3.24
N PRO A 39 1.17 0.38 -2.71
CA PRO A 39 2.22 0.93 -3.55
C PRO A 39 2.89 -0.17 -4.39
N VAL A 40 3.36 0.21 -5.58
CA VAL A 40 4.05 -0.67 -6.53
C VAL A 40 5.45 -0.11 -6.79
N LEU A 41 6.46 -0.98 -6.72
CA LEU A 41 7.85 -0.60 -7.01
C LEU A 41 8.04 -0.18 -8.48
N ASP A 42 9.19 0.44 -8.78
CA ASP A 42 9.54 0.94 -10.11
C ASP A 42 9.53 -0.12 -11.23
N ASP A 43 9.61 -1.42 -10.90
CA ASP A 43 9.44 -2.51 -11.87
C ASP A 43 7.98 -2.63 -12.38
N GLY A 44 7.03 -1.95 -11.74
CA GLY A 44 5.61 -1.94 -12.11
C GLY A 44 4.87 -3.25 -11.81
N LYS A 45 5.57 -4.26 -11.25
CA LYS A 45 5.02 -5.60 -10.97
C LYS A 45 4.98 -5.93 -9.48
N THR A 46 5.99 -5.48 -8.74
CA THR A 46 6.12 -5.81 -7.32
C THR A 46 5.22 -4.91 -6.49
N ILE A 47 4.13 -5.49 -6.00
CA ILE A 47 3.19 -4.83 -5.09
C ILE A 47 3.71 -5.02 -3.66
N ILE A 48 3.91 -3.91 -2.94
CA ILE A 48 4.33 -3.95 -1.54
C ILE A 48 3.11 -4.27 -0.67
N ARG A 49 3.22 -5.31 0.14
CA ARG A 49 2.19 -5.72 1.11
C ARG A 49 2.77 -5.68 2.51
N ARG A 50 1.94 -5.44 3.54
CA ARG A 50 2.42 -5.43 4.94
C ARG A 50 3.16 -6.72 5.32
N SER A 51 2.70 -7.87 4.83
CA SER A 51 3.36 -9.17 5.05
C SER A 51 4.81 -9.23 4.57
N GLN A 52 5.20 -8.40 3.60
CA GLN A 52 6.59 -8.29 3.12
C GLN A 52 7.44 -7.32 3.95
N LEU A 53 6.80 -6.40 4.68
CA LEU A 53 7.48 -5.46 5.58
C LEU A 53 7.78 -6.11 6.93
N ASP A 54 6.89 -7.00 7.39
CA ASP A 54 7.02 -7.71 8.67
C ASP A 54 8.19 -8.73 8.67
N ASP A 55 8.51 -9.33 7.51
CA ASP A 55 9.61 -10.30 7.38
C ASP A 55 10.99 -9.65 7.57
N HIS A 56 11.08 -8.32 7.52
CA HIS A 56 12.34 -7.58 7.71
C HIS A 56 12.57 -7.08 9.15
N MET A 57 11.73 -7.50 10.10
CA MET A 57 11.86 -7.23 11.54
C MET A 57 11.78 -8.49 12.41
N GLU A 58 12.08 -9.68 11.89
CA GLU A 58 12.44 -10.83 12.73
C GLU A 58 13.96 -10.88 12.85
N GLY A 59 14.45 -10.74 14.08
CA GLY A 59 15.81 -10.37 14.41
C GLY A 59 16.88 -11.38 13.99
N VAL A 60 18.02 -10.82 13.58
CA VAL A 60 19.32 -11.41 13.87
C VAL A 60 19.45 -11.60 15.39
N VAL A 61 19.29 -12.84 15.87
CA VAL A 61 19.79 -13.30 17.18
C VAL A 61 20.44 -14.66 17.04
#